data_AF-A0A3Q1GIJ6-F1
#
_entry.id   AF-A0A3Q1GIJ6-F1
#
_cell.length_a   1.000
_cell.length_b   1.000
_cell.length_c   1.000
_cell.angle_alpha   90.00
_cell.angle_beta   90.00
_cell.angle_gamma   90.00
#
_symmetry.space_group_name_H-M   'P 1'
#
loop_
_entity.id
_entity.type
_entity.pdbx_description
1 polymer ?
#
loop_
_entity_poly.entity_id
_entity_poly.type
_entity_poly.pdbx_seq_one_letter_code
_entity_poly.pdbx_strand_id
1 'polypeptide(L)' 'LFSRWYHGHLSGRDAEKLLTDKGKAGSFLVRESQSKPGDFVLSVLTNEEKHENVDRKTKVTHVMIRYQVR' A
#
# COMPACT_ATOMS: atom_id res chain seq x y z
N LEU A 1 -6.81 21.84 0.70
CA LEU A 1 -6.52 20.78 -0.29
C LEU A 1 -5.65 19.73 0.41
N PHE A 2 -6.27 18.87 1.22
CA PHE A 2 -5.53 17.82 1.93
C PHE A 2 -5.20 16.71 0.94
N SER A 3 -3.90 16.41 0.82
CA SER A 3 -3.40 15.37 -0.06
C SER A 3 -3.95 14.01 0.39
N ARG A 4 -4.93 13.46 -0.35
CA ARG A 4 -5.64 12.20 -0.02
C ARG A 4 -4.76 10.94 -0.07
N TRP A 5 -3.54 11.05 -0.56
CA TRP A 5 -2.63 9.92 -0.82
C TRP A 5 -1.53 9.76 0.22
N TYR A 6 -1.22 10.76 1.04
CA TYR A 6 -0.20 10.65 2.10
C TYR A 6 -0.85 10.55 3.48
N HIS A 7 -0.48 9.51 4.23
CA HIS A 7 -1.14 9.14 5.49
C HIS A 7 -0.18 9.13 6.69
N GLY A 8 1.01 9.73 6.57
CA GLY A 8 1.95 9.88 7.69
C GLY A 8 2.25 8.56 8.41
N HIS A 9 2.09 8.54 9.73
CA HIS A 9 2.40 7.40 10.60
C HIS A 9 1.41 6.21 10.53
N LEU A 10 0.54 6.13 9.52
CA LEU A 10 -0.38 5.00 9.33
C LEU A 10 0.38 3.66 9.36
N SER A 11 -0.14 2.68 10.10
CA SER A 11 0.50 1.36 10.16
C SER A 11 0.29 0.58 8.88
N GLY A 12 1.10 -0.46 8.65
CA GLY A 12 0.89 -1.38 7.53
C GLY A 12 -0.49 -2.03 7.58
N ARG A 13 -0.88 -2.51 8.76
CA ARG A 13 -2.18 -3.14 9.02
C ARG A 13 -3.37 -2.21 8.77
N ASP A 14 -3.26 -0.95 9.20
CA ASP A 14 -4.34 0.02 8.97
C ASP A 14 -4.42 0.42 7.50
N ALA A 15 -3.28 0.49 6.80
CA ALA A 15 -3.25 0.68 5.36
C ALA A 15 -3.92 -0.49 4.61
N GLU A 16 -3.66 -1.73 5.02
CA GLU A 16 -4.32 -2.93 4.47
C GLU A 16 -5.83 -2.86 4.64
N LYS A 17 -6.29 -2.55 5.87
CA LYS A 17 -7.72 -2.41 6.18
C LYS A 17 -8.35 -1.28 5.35
N LEU A 18 -7.72 -0.10 5.30
CA LEU A 18 -8.26 1.04 4.58
C LEU A 18 -8.39 0.78 3.08
N LEU A 19 -7.36 0.19 2.47
CA LEU A 19 -7.36 -0.15 1.06
C LEU A 19 -8.35 -1.26 0.74
N THR A 20 -8.47 -2.28 1.58
CA THR A 20 -9.44 -3.38 1.37
C THR A 20 -10.88 -2.91 1.57
N ASP A 21 -11.16 -2.08 2.57
CA ASP A 21 -12.52 -1.64 2.89
C ASP A 21 -13.05 -0.57 1.94
N LYS A 22 -12.18 0.32 1.44
CA LYS A 22 -12.59 1.54 0.69
C LYS A 22 -11.94 1.67 -0.68
N GLY A 23 -10.91 0.90 -0.95
CA GLY A 23 -10.17 0.94 -2.21
C GLY A 23 -10.77 0.04 -3.27
N LYS A 24 -10.37 0.31 -4.51
CA LYS A 24 -10.51 -0.58 -5.66
C LYS A 24 -9.12 -1.02 -6.14
N ALA A 25 -9.03 -2.06 -6.96
CA ALA A 25 -7.76 -2.46 -7.56
C ALA A 25 -7.01 -1.26 -8.16
N GLY A 26 -5.72 -1.14 -7.84
CA GLY A 26 -4.86 -0.01 -8.17
C GLY A 26 -4.91 1.16 -7.18
N SER A 27 -5.79 1.14 -6.16
CA SER A 27 -5.79 2.16 -5.10
C SER A 27 -4.51 2.08 -4.30
N PHE A 28 -4.01 3.23 -3.86
CA PHE A 28 -2.75 3.32 -3.15
C PHE A 28 -2.75 4.43 -2.11
N LEU A 29 -1.78 4.33 -1.20
CA LEU A 29 -1.39 5.40 -0.28
C LEU A 29 0.10 5.32 0.03
N VAL A 30 0.69 6.44 0.43
CA VAL A 30 2.04 6.55 0.95
C VAL A 30 1.96 6.77 2.46
N ARG A 31 2.79 6.03 3.20
CA ARG A 31 2.93 6.12 4.66
C ARG A 31 4.40 6.12 5.05
N GLU A 32 4.70 6.55 6.25
CA GLU A 32 6.02 6.38 6.84
C GLU A 32 6.27 4.91 7.21
N SER A 33 7.54 4.52 7.11
CA SER A 33 7.98 3.20 7.54
C SER A 33 8.12 3.17 9.06
N GLN A 34 7.30 2.35 9.72
CA GLN A 34 7.44 2.07 11.16
C GLN A 34 8.65 1.17 11.46
N SER A 35 9.07 0.32 10.53
CA SER A 35 10.23 -0.57 10.71
C SER A 35 11.58 0.11 10.41
N LYS A 36 11.56 1.21 9.66
CA LYS A 36 12.75 2.00 9.33
C LYS A 36 12.39 3.49 9.33
N PRO A 37 12.44 4.17 10.48
CA PRO A 37 12.11 5.59 10.59
C PRO A 37 12.89 6.45 9.59
N GLY A 38 12.21 7.41 8.97
CA GLY A 38 12.76 8.28 7.91
C GLY A 38 12.56 7.76 6.48
N ASP A 39 12.25 6.47 6.30
CA ASP A 39 11.86 5.93 4.98
C ASP A 39 10.34 6.01 4.78
N PHE A 40 9.92 5.94 3.50
CA PHE A 40 8.52 5.90 3.09
C PHE A 40 8.15 4.53 2.49
N VAL A 41 6.86 4.19 2.58
CA VAL A 41 6.29 2.98 2.01
C VAL A 41 5.11 3.35 1.12
N LEU A 42 5.13 2.89 -0.12
CA LEU A 42 3.96 2.87 -1.00
C LEU A 42 3.17 1.58 -0.73
N SER A 43 1.91 1.71 -0.34
CA SER A 43 0.99 0.57 -0.17
C SER A 43 -0.04 0.58 -1.28
N VAL A 44 -0.18 -0.53 -2.02
CA VAL A 44 -1.04 -0.62 -3.22
C VAL A 44 -1.94 -1.83 -3.13
N LEU A 45 -3.24 -1.67 -3.39
CA LEU A 45 -4.18 -2.78 -3.56
C LEU A 45 -4.04 -3.37 -4.96
N THR A 46 -3.45 -4.55 -5.06
CA THR A 46 -3.26 -5.30 -6.30
C THR A 46 -4.25 -6.46 -6.40
N ASN A 47 -4.63 -6.83 -7.62
CA ASN A 47 -5.27 -8.11 -7.87
C ASN A 47 -4.18 -9.19 -7.99
N GLU A 48 -4.39 -10.37 -7.43
CA GLU A 48 -3.55 -11.51 -7.81
C GLU A 48 -3.87 -11.92 -9.25
N GLU A 49 -2.83 -12.13 -10.08
CA GLU A 49 -3.01 -12.64 -11.44
C GLU A 49 -3.55 -14.07 -11.37
N LYS A 50 -4.56 -14.35 -12.20
CA LYS A 50 -5.29 -15.61 -12.19
C LYS A 50 -4.36 -16.76 -12.59
N HIS A 51 -4.25 -17.76 -11.73
CA HIS A 51 -4.33 -19.13 -12.22
C HIS A 51 -5.81 -19.50 -12.30
N GLU A 52 -6.23 -20.07 -13.41
CA GLU A 52 -7.65 -20.26 -13.75
C GLU A 52 -8.45 -20.95 -12.62
N ASN A 53 -9.70 -20.49 -12.42
CA ASN A 53 -10.72 -21.05 -11.51
C ASN A 53 -10.62 -20.82 -9.98
N VAL A 54 -9.90 -19.80 -9.50
CA VAL A 54 -10.01 -19.35 -8.10
C VAL A 54 -10.50 -17.90 -8.05
N ASP A 55 -11.38 -17.59 -7.10
CA ASP A 55 -11.92 -16.24 -6.87
C ASP A 55 -10.80 -15.17 -6.88
N ARG A 56 -11.08 -14.00 -7.47
CA ARG A 56 -10.13 -12.88 -7.51
C ARG A 56 -9.82 -12.45 -6.07
N LYS A 57 -8.69 -12.90 -5.54
CA LYS A 57 -8.20 -12.42 -4.24
C LYS A 57 -7.45 -11.11 -4.44
N THR A 58 -7.96 -10.05 -3.81
CA THR A 58 -7.26 -8.77 -3.70
C THR A 58 -6.20 -8.87 -2.59
N LYS A 59 -5.04 -8.28 -2.82
CA LYS A 59 -3.92 -8.24 -1.86
C LYS A 59 -3.33 -6.84 -1.82
N VAL A 60 -2.92 -6.39 -0.64
CA VAL A 60 -2.14 -5.16 -0.52
C VAL A 60 -0.65 -5.49 -0.55
N THR A 61 0.08 -4.79 -1.41
CA THR A 61 1.53 -4.91 -1.56
C THR A 61 2.18 -3.66 -0.98
N HIS A 62 3.19 -3.84 -0.13
CA HIS A 62 3.97 -2.75 0.47
C HIS A 62 5.36 -2.65 -0.17
N VAL A 63 5.66 -1.51 -0.78
CA VAL A 63 6.92 -1.23 -1.45
C VAL A 63 7.67 -0.15 -0.68
N MET A 64 8.85 -0.48 -0.15
CA MET A 64 9.73 0.50 0.49
C MET A 64 10.31 1.44 -0.58
N ILE A 65 10.11 2.74 -0.42
CA ILE A 65 10.70 3.76 -1.30
C ILE A 65 12.12 4.01 -0.78
N ARG A 66 13.12 3.49 -1.49
CA ARG A 66 14.52 3.74 -1.19
C ARG A 66 15.08 4.74 -2.18
N TYR A 67 15.64 5.83 -1.67
CA TYR A 67 16.49 6.70 -2.45
C TYR A 67 17.89 6.08 -2.54
N GLN A 68 18.32 5.72 -3.74
CA GLN A 68 19.71 5.33 -4.00
C GLN A 68 20.44 6.53 -4.59
N VAL A 69 21.31 7.15 -3.78
CA VAL A 69 22.38 8.01 -4.33
C VAL A 69 23.42 7.05 -4.89
N ARG A 70 23.82 7.26 -6.14
CA ARG A 70 24.95 6.53 -6.74
C ARG A 70 26.25 6.89 -6.05
#